data_AF-A0A9P0FJ48-F1
#
_entry.id   AF-A0A9P0FJ48-F1
#
_cell.length_a   1.000
_cell.length_b   1.000
_cell.length_c   1.000
_cell.angle_alpha   90.00
_cell.angle_beta   90.00
_cell.angle_gamma   90.00
#
_symmetry.space_group_name_H-M   'P 1'
#
loop_
_entity.id
_entity.type
_entity.pdbx_description
1 polymer ?
#
loop_
_entity_poly.entity_id
_entity_poly.type
_entity_poly.pdbx_seq_one_letter_code
_entity_poly.pdbx_strand_id
1 'polypeptide(L)'
;MMDLSSILNTVCSFLGSVPILCPPEAAVYYFLFTRLNPKYHQQLILNEDTILNGSNIDFKKPTKMYITGTFGTYTSQDSQATKNAYLVNQDCNMILVDASEILTGIDLRSGAYILAEPVALEVAEFIDYMVTKGLKLSDLELIGLSLGGQVIGLAAAAVKSGKVAYDPVGLVFNGYPPSMRLDETDAELVIVLHTNPQEWGYYGSCGHIDFWVNRNLIIQPGCGPVESVLRSVENLADLSKKAY
;
A
#
# COMPACT_ATOMS: atom_id res chain seq x y z
N MET A 1 8.89 28.08 15.82
CA MET A 1 8.40 27.49 14.55
C MET A 1 7.49 26.35 14.98
N MET A 2 6.18 26.45 14.76
CA MET A 2 5.24 25.38 15.16
C MET A 2 5.45 24.19 14.23
N ASP A 3 5.59 22.98 14.78
CA ASP A 3 5.71 21.76 13.98
C ASP A 3 4.34 21.37 13.42
N LEU A 4 4.33 20.66 12.29
CA LEU A 4 3.13 20.31 11.52
C LEU A 4 2.08 19.57 12.37
N SER A 5 2.51 18.75 13.33
CA SER A 5 1.64 18.05 14.30
C SER A 5 0.91 19.02 15.24
N SER A 6 1.60 20.08 15.69
CA SER A 6 1.00 21.13 16.52
C SER A 6 -0.03 21.95 15.74
N ILE A 7 0.20 22.15 14.45
CA ILE A 7 -0.74 22.86 13.57
C ILE A 7 -1.98 21.99 13.33
N LEU A 8 -1.80 20.70 13.01
CA LEU A 8 -2.89 19.74 12.83
C LEU A 8 -3.76 19.64 14.08
N ASN A 9 -3.16 19.47 15.26
CA ASN A 9 -3.87 19.37 16.54
C ASN A 9 -4.67 20.64 16.86
N THR A 10 -4.12 21.81 16.53
CA THR A 10 -4.79 23.10 16.73
C THR A 10 -5.99 23.25 15.79
N VAL A 11 -5.82 22.94 14.51
CA VAL A 11 -6.90 22.91 13.51
C VAL A 11 -7.99 21.93 13.92
N CYS A 12 -7.62 20.80 14.51
CA CYS A 12 -8.55 19.79 14.97
C CYS A 12 -9.40 20.15 16.18
N SER A 13 -8.78 20.83 17.14
CA SER A 13 -9.50 21.37 18.29
C SER A 13 -10.54 22.44 17.90
N PHE A 14 -10.31 23.15 16.78
CA PHE A 14 -11.17 24.24 16.33
C PHE A 14 -12.33 23.79 15.44
N LEU A 15 -12.11 22.80 14.58
CA LEU A 15 -13.07 22.45 13.52
C LEU A 15 -14.00 21.28 13.87
N GLY A 16 -13.69 20.48 14.89
CA GLY A 16 -14.53 19.38 15.37
C GLY A 16 -14.76 18.29 14.32
N SER A 17 -14.14 17.12 14.49
CA SER A 17 -14.45 15.85 13.78
C SER A 17 -14.77 15.95 12.29
N VAL A 18 -14.19 16.90 11.55
CA VAL A 18 -14.24 16.88 10.08
C VAL A 18 -13.22 15.84 9.64
N PRO A 19 -13.62 14.67 9.10
CA PRO A 19 -12.71 13.53 8.91
C PRO A 19 -11.51 13.84 8.01
N ILE A 20 -11.66 14.85 7.13
CA ILE A 20 -10.64 15.33 6.20
C ILE A 20 -9.57 16.18 6.89
N LEU A 21 -9.95 16.94 7.92
CA LEU A 21 -9.04 17.87 8.63
C LEU A 21 -8.48 17.25 9.91
N CYS A 22 -9.17 16.24 10.43
CA CYS A 22 -8.83 15.47 11.63
C CYS A 22 -9.02 14.00 11.35
N PRO A 23 -8.06 13.37 10.65
CA PRO A 23 -8.03 11.92 10.62
C PRO A 23 -7.99 11.44 12.09
N PRO A 24 -8.85 10.48 12.48
CA PRO A 24 -8.81 9.93 13.83
C PRO A 24 -7.41 9.39 14.14
N GLU A 25 -6.97 9.53 15.39
CA GLU A 25 -5.69 8.98 15.86
C GLU A 25 -5.65 7.46 15.60
N ALA A 26 -4.80 7.06 14.65
CA ALA A 26 -4.50 5.71 14.16
C ALA A 26 -5.70 4.90 13.63
N ALA A 27 -5.88 4.95 12.31
CA ALA A 27 -6.93 4.27 11.54
C ALA A 27 -6.35 3.36 10.45
N VAL A 28 -5.14 2.83 10.68
CA VAL A 28 -4.49 1.81 9.85
C VAL A 28 -4.24 0.54 10.66
N TYR A 29 -4.70 -0.59 10.13
CA TYR A 29 -4.59 -1.89 10.78
C TYR A 29 -3.66 -2.82 10.01
N TYR A 30 -2.81 -3.55 10.73
CA TYR A 30 -1.83 -4.47 10.15
C TYR A 30 -2.18 -5.92 10.47
N PHE A 31 -2.64 -6.67 9.47
CA PHE A 31 -3.11 -8.05 9.63
C PHE A 31 -2.10 -9.05 9.08
N LEU A 32 -1.40 -9.75 9.97
CA LEU A 32 -0.41 -10.76 9.64
C LEU A 32 -1.06 -12.10 9.31
N PHE A 33 -0.68 -12.65 8.16
CA PHE A 33 -0.91 -14.02 7.75
C PHE A 33 0.42 -14.70 7.44
N THR A 34 0.52 -15.96 7.82
CA THR A 34 1.66 -16.84 7.49
C THR A 34 1.12 -18.21 7.10
N ARG A 35 1.98 -19.14 6.70
CA ARG A 35 1.59 -20.54 6.50
C ARG A 35 1.07 -21.21 7.78
N LEU A 36 1.41 -20.69 8.96
CA LEU A 36 0.91 -21.19 10.25
C LEU A 36 -0.51 -20.69 10.57
N ASN A 37 -0.91 -19.56 9.99
CA ASN A 37 -2.24 -18.96 10.17
C ASN A 37 -2.80 -18.38 8.85
N PRO A 38 -3.01 -19.22 7.81
CA PRO A 38 -3.40 -18.71 6.48
C PRO A 38 -4.85 -18.21 6.42
N LYS A 39 -5.70 -18.65 7.36
CA LYS A 39 -7.13 -18.33 7.42
C LYS A 39 -7.45 -17.16 8.35
N TYR A 40 -6.82 -17.11 9.52
CA TYR A 40 -7.12 -16.12 10.56
C TYR A 40 -5.89 -15.27 10.81
N HIS A 41 -6.05 -13.95 10.73
CA HIS A 41 -4.95 -13.02 10.94
C HIS A 41 -4.54 -12.96 12.41
N GLN A 42 -3.31 -12.53 12.63
CA GLN A 42 -2.87 -11.94 13.89
C GLN A 42 -2.68 -10.45 13.66
N GLN A 43 -3.32 -9.60 14.45
CA GLN A 43 -3.15 -8.16 14.31
C GLN A 43 -1.81 -7.75 14.92
N LEU A 44 -1.01 -7.03 14.15
CA LEU A 44 0.19 -6.36 14.63
C LEU A 44 -0.16 -4.92 15.01
N ILE A 45 0.50 -4.40 16.03
CA ILE A 45 0.29 -3.04 16.53
C ILE A 45 1.64 -2.34 16.60
N LEU A 46 1.68 -1.11 16.12
CA LEU A 46 2.87 -0.26 16.16
C LEU A 46 3.36 -0.13 17.61
N ASN A 47 4.68 -0.28 17.83
CA ASN A 47 5.33 -0.16 19.13
C ASN A 47 4.91 -1.19 20.21
N GLU A 48 4.19 -2.25 19.85
CA GLU A 48 3.72 -3.29 20.79
C GLU A 48 4.54 -4.59 20.67
N ASP A 49 5.72 -4.61 21.29
CA ASP A 49 6.67 -5.74 21.23
C ASP A 49 6.07 -7.06 21.72
N THR A 50 5.20 -7.01 22.73
CA THR A 50 4.56 -8.22 23.27
C THR A 50 3.65 -8.87 22.24
N ILE A 51 2.90 -8.06 21.48
CA ILE A 51 2.01 -8.54 20.42
C ILE A 51 2.82 -9.08 19.25
N LEU A 52 3.86 -8.35 18.84
CA LEU A 52 4.75 -8.78 17.76
C LEU A 52 5.43 -10.13 18.08
N ASN A 53 6.01 -10.26 19.28
CA ASN A 53 6.70 -11.46 19.73
C ASN A 53 5.74 -12.65 19.96
N GLY A 54 4.46 -12.39 20.25
CA GLY A 54 3.42 -13.42 20.38
C GLY A 54 2.80 -13.86 19.05
N SER A 55 3.15 -13.21 17.95
CA SER A 55 2.66 -13.54 16.62
C SER A 55 3.53 -14.62 15.92
N ASN A 56 3.09 -15.06 14.74
CA ASN A 56 3.82 -16.01 13.89
C ASN A 56 4.87 -15.33 12.99
N ILE A 57 5.16 -14.04 13.19
CA ILE A 57 6.09 -13.32 12.33
C ILE A 57 7.51 -13.89 12.47
N ASP A 58 8.20 -14.03 11.35
CA ASP A 58 9.59 -14.49 11.33
C ASP A 58 10.42 -13.60 10.39
N PHE A 59 11.25 -12.73 10.96
CA PHE A 59 12.12 -11.82 10.20
C PHE A 59 13.25 -12.53 9.44
N LYS A 60 13.39 -13.85 9.56
CA LYS A 60 14.26 -14.63 8.65
C LYS A 60 13.58 -14.93 7.32
N LYS A 61 12.28 -14.66 7.20
CA LYS A 61 11.49 -14.89 5.99
C LYS A 61 11.22 -13.57 5.28
N PRO A 62 11.05 -13.60 3.95
CA PRO A 62 10.56 -12.45 3.19
C PRO A 62 9.26 -11.91 3.77
N THR A 63 9.11 -10.59 3.79
CA THR A 63 7.91 -9.90 4.28
C THR A 63 7.26 -9.16 3.14
N LYS A 64 5.95 -9.35 2.96
CA LYS A 64 5.13 -8.71 1.93
C LYS A 64 4.04 -7.94 2.66
N MET A 65 3.95 -6.63 2.47
CA MET A 65 2.80 -5.84 2.88
C MET A 65 1.92 -5.61 1.66
N TYR A 66 0.60 -5.59 1.81
CA TYR A 66 -0.32 -5.25 0.73
C TYR A 66 -1.36 -4.28 1.24
N ILE A 67 -1.56 -3.18 0.53
CA ILE A 67 -2.66 -2.24 0.76
C ILE A 67 -3.57 -2.20 -0.46
N THR A 68 -4.86 -2.32 -0.21
CA THR A 68 -5.89 -2.19 -1.26
C THR A 68 -6.15 -0.73 -1.61
N GLY A 69 -6.99 -0.50 -2.60
CA GLY A 69 -7.40 0.84 -3.02
C GLY A 69 -8.53 1.42 -2.19
N THR A 70 -9.08 2.52 -2.68
CA THR A 70 -10.29 3.16 -2.14
C THR A 70 -11.43 2.16 -2.00
N PHE A 71 -12.19 2.26 -0.90
CA PHE A 71 -13.32 1.39 -0.55
C PHE A 71 -12.96 -0.07 -0.32
N GLY A 72 -11.68 -0.44 -0.44
CA GLY A 72 -11.18 -1.76 -0.11
C GLY A 72 -10.87 -1.89 1.37
N THR A 73 -10.85 -3.13 1.83
CA THR A 73 -10.45 -3.58 3.17
C THR A 73 -9.51 -4.79 3.03
N TYR A 74 -8.97 -5.29 4.15
CA TYR A 74 -8.20 -6.53 4.15
C TYR A 74 -9.03 -7.74 3.69
N THR A 75 -10.36 -7.71 3.80
CA THR A 75 -11.26 -8.80 3.36
C THR A 75 -11.66 -8.73 1.90
N SER A 76 -11.26 -7.66 1.19
CA SER A 76 -11.56 -7.50 -0.23
C SER A 76 -10.93 -8.60 -1.08
N GLN A 77 -11.57 -8.90 -2.21
CA GLN A 77 -11.19 -10.03 -3.06
C GLN A 77 -9.74 -9.95 -3.51
N ASP A 78 -9.27 -8.76 -3.87
CA ASP A 78 -7.89 -8.47 -4.25
C ASP A 78 -6.92 -8.75 -3.10
N SER A 79 -7.18 -8.22 -1.91
CA SER A 79 -6.37 -8.44 -0.70
C SER A 79 -6.24 -9.93 -0.39
N GLN A 80 -7.37 -10.66 -0.42
CA GLN A 80 -7.40 -12.09 -0.13
C GLN A 80 -6.75 -12.93 -1.23
N ALA A 81 -6.96 -12.58 -2.51
CA ALA A 81 -6.34 -13.26 -3.64
C ALA A 81 -4.82 -13.12 -3.62
N THR A 82 -4.32 -11.89 -3.42
CA THR A 82 -2.88 -11.62 -3.30
C THR A 82 -2.28 -12.39 -2.14
N LYS A 83 -2.87 -12.29 -0.94
CA LYS A 83 -2.41 -13.02 0.24
C LYS A 83 -2.35 -14.53 -0.02
N ASN A 84 -3.41 -15.11 -0.58
CA ASN A 84 -3.44 -16.54 -0.88
C ASN A 84 -2.36 -16.93 -1.90
N ALA A 85 -2.14 -16.12 -2.93
CA ALA A 85 -1.12 -16.37 -3.94
C ALA A 85 0.29 -16.40 -3.33
N TYR A 86 0.65 -15.43 -2.49
CA TYR A 86 1.97 -15.44 -1.82
C TYR A 86 2.11 -16.61 -0.87
N LEU A 87 1.14 -16.87 0.01
CA LEU A 87 1.25 -17.95 1.00
C LEU A 87 1.35 -19.35 0.39
N VAL A 88 0.73 -19.55 -0.78
CA VAL A 88 0.84 -20.82 -1.54
C VAL A 88 2.23 -20.96 -2.16
N ASN A 89 2.77 -19.91 -2.77
CA ASN A 89 4.00 -20.01 -3.56
C ASN A 89 5.28 -19.78 -2.75
N GLN A 90 5.19 -19.07 -1.61
CA GLN A 90 6.35 -18.68 -0.80
C GLN A 90 6.07 -18.87 0.70
N ASP A 91 7.10 -19.22 1.47
CA ASP A 91 7.05 -19.15 2.93
C ASP A 91 7.45 -17.73 3.37
N CYS A 92 6.46 -16.87 3.56
CA CYS A 92 6.66 -15.44 3.83
C CYS A 92 5.73 -14.95 4.94
N ASN A 93 6.04 -13.76 5.47
CA ASN A 93 5.11 -12.97 6.26
C ASN A 93 4.26 -12.15 5.27
N MET A 94 2.95 -12.33 5.28
CA MET A 94 2.02 -11.53 4.46
C MET A 94 1.20 -10.62 5.37
N ILE A 95 1.40 -9.31 5.26
CA ILE A 95 0.71 -8.30 6.07
C ILE A 95 -0.30 -7.58 5.17
N LEU A 96 -1.59 -7.76 5.44
CA LEU A 96 -2.61 -6.93 4.80
C LEU A 96 -2.79 -5.65 5.61
N VAL A 97 -2.57 -4.51 4.98
CA VAL A 97 -2.72 -3.18 5.56
C VAL A 97 -4.11 -2.67 5.23
N ASP A 98 -4.93 -2.43 6.25
CA ASP A 98 -6.27 -1.90 6.11
C ASP A 98 -6.30 -0.44 6.57
N ALA A 99 -6.49 0.47 5.63
CA ALA A 99 -6.66 1.90 5.89
C ALA A 99 -8.08 2.36 5.48
N SER A 100 -9.06 1.45 5.47
CA SER A 100 -10.41 1.72 4.95
C SER A 100 -11.12 2.85 5.69
N GLU A 101 -10.86 3.05 6.97
CA GLU A 101 -11.40 4.16 7.75
C GLU A 101 -10.98 5.54 7.21
N ILE A 102 -9.81 5.62 6.56
CA ILE A 102 -9.31 6.86 5.95
C ILE A 102 -9.62 6.88 4.44
N LEU A 103 -9.46 5.75 3.76
CA LEU A 103 -9.60 5.64 2.30
C LEU A 103 -11.04 5.45 1.81
N THR A 104 -12.05 5.78 2.63
CA THR A 104 -13.49 5.73 2.29
C THR A 104 -14.13 7.10 2.01
N GLY A 105 -13.33 8.18 1.94
CA GLY A 105 -13.79 9.56 1.75
C GLY A 105 -14.02 10.04 0.30
N ILE A 106 -14.91 11.04 0.15
CA ILE A 106 -15.45 11.64 -1.09
C ILE A 106 -14.38 12.35 -1.97
N ASP A 107 -14.65 12.36 -3.29
CA ASP A 107 -13.92 12.93 -4.44
C ASP A 107 -12.47 12.47 -4.64
N LEU A 108 -12.35 11.30 -5.27
CA LEU A 108 -11.11 10.61 -5.63
C LEU A 108 -10.17 11.39 -6.55
N ARG A 109 -10.65 12.44 -7.23
CA ARG A 109 -9.82 13.19 -8.16
C ARG A 109 -9.03 14.30 -7.46
N SER A 110 -9.60 14.90 -6.40
CA SER A 110 -9.02 16.07 -5.75
C SER A 110 -8.52 15.78 -4.33
N GLY A 111 -9.17 14.84 -3.62
CA GLY A 111 -8.89 14.54 -2.21
C GLY A 111 -7.96 13.36 -1.96
N ALA A 112 -7.63 12.58 -3.01
CA ALA A 112 -6.94 11.30 -2.82
C ALA A 112 -5.49 11.47 -2.29
N TYR A 113 -4.78 12.53 -2.67
CA TYR A 113 -3.48 12.86 -2.07
C TYR A 113 -3.60 13.17 -0.56
N ILE A 114 -4.60 13.98 -0.18
CA ILE A 114 -4.84 14.41 1.21
C ILE A 114 -5.10 13.18 2.11
N LEU A 115 -5.74 12.15 1.57
CA LEU A 115 -6.00 10.90 2.29
C LEU A 115 -4.79 9.96 2.30
N ALA A 116 -3.95 9.97 1.25
CA ALA A 116 -2.84 9.03 1.12
C ALA A 116 -1.63 9.39 2.02
N GLU A 117 -1.31 10.67 2.16
CA GLU A 117 -0.12 11.10 2.91
C GLU A 117 -0.14 10.69 4.39
N PRO A 118 -1.23 10.91 5.17
CA PRO A 118 -1.28 10.46 6.57
C PRO A 118 -1.12 8.95 6.72
N VAL A 119 -1.78 8.16 5.86
CA VAL A 119 -1.66 6.69 5.84
C VAL A 119 -0.22 6.28 5.53
N ALA A 120 0.41 6.94 4.55
CA ALA A 120 1.77 6.65 4.14
C ALA A 120 2.79 6.90 5.27
N LEU A 121 2.63 7.99 6.02
CA LEU A 121 3.48 8.29 7.17
C LEU A 121 3.33 7.26 8.29
N GLU A 122 2.10 6.81 8.57
CA GLU A 122 1.86 5.76 9.56
C GLU A 122 2.46 4.41 9.12
N VAL A 123 2.31 4.05 7.83
CA VAL A 123 2.91 2.83 7.27
C VAL A 123 4.44 2.90 7.30
N ALA A 124 5.04 4.06 6.99
CA ALA A 124 6.48 4.26 7.09
C ALA A 124 6.98 4.10 8.53
N GLU A 125 6.26 4.64 9.50
CA GLU A 125 6.58 4.47 10.93
C GLU A 125 6.48 2.99 11.36
N PHE A 126 5.47 2.27 10.88
CA PHE A 126 5.35 0.83 11.11
C PHE A 126 6.52 0.05 10.50
N ILE A 127 6.95 0.38 9.28
CA ILE A 127 8.13 -0.23 8.65
C ILE A 127 9.38 0.05 9.49
N ASP A 128 9.63 1.29 9.88
CA ASP A 128 10.77 1.67 10.71
C ASP A 128 10.77 0.91 12.06
N TYR A 129 9.60 0.80 12.70
CA TYR A 129 9.44 -0.02 13.90
C TYR A 129 9.84 -1.48 13.63
N MET A 130 9.35 -2.10 12.56
CA MET A 130 9.67 -3.48 12.20
C MET A 130 11.17 -3.68 11.91
N VAL A 131 11.84 -2.69 11.32
CA VAL A 131 13.30 -2.70 11.12
C VAL A 131 14.03 -2.76 12.46
N THR A 132 13.58 -2.01 13.47
CA THR A 132 14.18 -2.11 14.83
C THR A 132 14.05 -3.49 15.46
N LYS A 133 13.12 -4.33 14.97
CA LYS A 133 12.86 -5.70 15.46
C LYS A 133 13.53 -6.78 14.64
N GLY A 134 14.18 -6.42 13.53
CA GLY A 134 14.98 -7.33 12.72
C GLY A 134 14.52 -7.48 11.28
N LEU A 135 13.48 -6.76 10.85
CA LEU A 135 13.14 -6.69 9.42
C LEU A 135 14.30 -6.07 8.65
N LYS A 136 14.72 -6.74 7.58
CA LYS A 136 15.63 -6.15 6.59
C LYS A 136 14.80 -5.55 5.47
N LEU A 137 15.09 -4.30 5.09
CA LEU A 137 14.40 -3.63 3.98
C LEU A 137 14.59 -4.36 2.64
N SER A 138 15.71 -5.09 2.47
CA SER A 138 15.95 -5.93 1.30
C SER A 138 15.02 -7.16 1.20
N ASP A 139 14.40 -7.56 2.32
CA ASP A 139 13.47 -8.69 2.39
C ASP A 139 12.01 -8.21 2.37
N LEU A 140 11.78 -6.90 2.27
CA LEU A 140 10.46 -6.27 2.32
C LEU A 140 9.91 -6.00 0.91
N GLU A 141 8.66 -6.38 0.68
CA GLU A 141 7.79 -5.96 -0.43
C GLU A 141 6.53 -5.26 0.19
N LEU A 142 5.82 -4.36 -0.50
CA LEU A 142 4.88 -3.31 -0.12
C LEU A 142 3.82 -3.09 -1.24
N ILE A 143 3.03 -4.08 -1.58
CA ILE A 143 2.17 -4.05 -2.78
C ILE A 143 0.98 -3.13 -2.55
N GLY A 144 0.57 -2.38 -3.57
CA GLY A 144 -0.44 -1.34 -3.39
C GLY A 144 -1.29 -1.19 -4.62
N LEU A 145 -2.59 -1.50 -4.52
CA LEU A 145 -3.53 -1.37 -5.64
C LEU A 145 -4.20 0.01 -5.64
N SER A 146 -4.38 0.62 -6.82
CA SER A 146 -5.10 1.89 -6.96
C SER A 146 -4.52 2.97 -6.02
N LEU A 147 -5.33 3.62 -5.18
CA LEU A 147 -4.88 4.57 -4.16
C LEU A 147 -3.86 3.98 -3.17
N GLY A 148 -3.97 2.67 -2.88
CA GLY A 148 -2.98 1.96 -2.07
C GLY A 148 -1.58 1.99 -2.71
N GLY A 149 -1.51 2.01 -4.04
CA GLY A 149 -0.28 2.15 -4.82
C GLY A 149 0.45 3.48 -4.61
N GLN A 150 -0.31 4.55 -4.45
CA GLN A 150 0.25 5.83 -4.05
C GLN A 150 0.74 5.79 -2.60
N VAL A 151 -0.06 5.22 -1.69
CA VAL A 151 0.28 5.16 -0.25
C VAL A 151 1.62 4.47 -0.04
N ILE A 152 1.88 3.35 -0.71
CA ILE A 152 3.15 2.62 -0.58
C ILE A 152 4.34 3.38 -1.15
N GLY A 153 4.16 4.20 -2.20
CA GLY A 153 5.22 5.00 -2.79
C GLY A 153 5.64 6.10 -1.84
N LEU A 154 4.65 6.84 -1.32
CA LEU A 154 4.86 7.84 -0.28
C LEU A 154 5.45 7.22 0.99
N ALA A 155 4.99 6.03 1.38
CA ALA A 155 5.51 5.33 2.56
C ALA A 155 6.98 4.94 2.36
N ALA A 156 7.32 4.34 1.22
CA ALA A 156 8.69 3.97 0.88
C ALA A 156 9.64 5.19 0.90
N ALA A 157 9.20 6.33 0.37
CA ALA A 157 9.95 7.58 0.42
C ALA A 157 10.10 8.16 1.84
N ALA A 158 9.16 7.87 2.75
CA ALA A 158 9.15 8.37 4.11
C ALA A 158 9.89 7.48 5.13
N VAL A 159 10.23 6.23 4.78
CA VAL A 159 11.01 5.32 5.63
C VAL A 159 12.38 5.92 5.95
N LYS A 160 12.72 6.02 7.23
CA LYS A 160 13.98 6.63 7.69
C LYS A 160 15.13 5.63 7.77
N SER A 161 14.81 4.34 7.90
CA SER A 161 15.79 3.27 8.06
C SER A 161 16.57 2.92 6.79
N GLY A 162 16.19 3.47 5.64
CA GLY A 162 16.87 3.27 4.35
C GLY A 162 15.89 3.27 3.17
N LYS A 163 16.41 3.01 1.97
CA LYS A 163 15.55 2.79 0.79
C LYS A 163 14.96 1.39 0.84
N VAL A 164 13.66 1.29 0.62
CA VAL A 164 12.96 0.01 0.47
C VAL A 164 13.20 -0.50 -0.95
N ALA A 165 13.45 -1.80 -1.15
CA ALA A 165 13.36 -2.41 -2.49
C ALA A 165 11.90 -2.74 -2.78
N TYR A 166 11.34 -2.29 -3.91
CA TYR A 166 9.89 -2.44 -4.10
C TYR A 166 9.41 -2.94 -5.48
N ASP A 167 8.37 -3.79 -5.50
CA ASP A 167 7.65 -4.26 -6.71
C ASP A 167 6.20 -3.72 -6.71
N PRO A 168 5.99 -2.39 -6.82
CA PRO A 168 4.66 -1.81 -6.76
C PRO A 168 3.79 -2.15 -7.95
N VAL A 169 2.49 -2.19 -7.68
CA VAL A 169 1.50 -2.38 -8.73
C VAL A 169 0.32 -1.50 -8.46
N GLY A 170 0.50 -0.21 -8.73
CA GLY A 170 -0.40 0.82 -8.27
C GLY A 170 -0.72 1.88 -9.31
N LEU A 171 -1.93 2.45 -9.23
CA LEU A 171 -2.31 3.60 -10.04
C LEU A 171 -1.59 4.84 -9.47
N VAL A 172 -0.99 5.63 -10.36
CA VAL A 172 -0.26 6.85 -10.01
C VAL A 172 -1.13 8.07 -10.38
N PHE A 173 -1.04 9.15 -9.62
CA PHE A 173 -1.83 10.35 -9.90
C PHE A 173 -1.29 11.14 -11.10
N ASN A 174 -2.15 11.44 -12.06
CA ASN A 174 -1.84 12.39 -13.14
C ASN A 174 -1.78 13.83 -12.59
N GLY A 175 -0.79 14.61 -13.05
CA GLY A 175 -0.69 16.05 -12.78
C GLY A 175 0.05 16.46 -11.51
N TYR A 176 0.54 15.51 -10.70
CA TYR A 176 1.37 15.78 -9.53
C TYR A 176 2.87 15.67 -9.84
N PRO A 177 3.73 16.52 -9.24
CA PRO A 177 5.19 16.41 -9.38
C PRO A 177 5.70 15.11 -8.74
N PRO A 178 6.88 14.60 -9.12
CA PRO A 178 7.48 13.38 -8.57
C PRO A 178 7.48 13.32 -7.03
N SER A 179 7.69 14.45 -6.34
CA SER A 179 7.66 14.52 -4.88
C SER A 179 6.30 14.26 -4.23
N MET A 180 5.23 14.16 -5.02
CA MET A 180 3.85 13.99 -4.55
C MET A 180 3.15 12.78 -5.21
N ARG A 181 3.89 11.96 -5.95
CA ARG A 181 3.38 10.76 -6.63
C ARG A 181 4.40 9.63 -6.53
N LEU A 182 3.96 8.39 -6.73
CA LEU A 182 4.91 7.29 -6.92
C LEU A 182 5.90 7.65 -8.04
N ASP A 183 7.19 7.46 -7.77
CA ASP A 183 8.30 7.75 -8.66
C ASP A 183 9.41 6.70 -8.51
N GLU A 184 10.22 6.52 -9.57
CA GLU A 184 11.31 5.55 -9.54
C GLU A 184 12.31 5.82 -8.40
N THR A 185 12.43 7.07 -7.95
CA THR A 185 13.39 7.45 -6.90
C THR A 185 12.99 7.00 -5.49
N ASP A 186 11.73 6.60 -5.28
CA ASP A 186 11.14 6.27 -3.97
C ASP A 186 11.66 4.94 -3.38
N ALA A 187 12.19 4.05 -4.21
CA ALA A 187 12.65 2.71 -3.82
C ALA A 187 13.87 2.25 -4.64
N GLU A 188 14.49 1.13 -4.27
CA GLU A 188 15.61 0.54 -5.05
C GLU A 188 15.15 -0.03 -6.39
N LEU A 189 13.90 -0.50 -6.43
CA LEU A 189 13.20 -0.94 -7.62
C LEU A 189 11.76 -0.43 -7.50
N VAL A 190 11.15 -0.08 -8.62
CA VAL A 190 9.76 0.37 -8.73
C VAL A 190 9.26 -0.23 -10.04
N ILE A 191 8.45 -1.28 -9.94
CA ILE A 191 7.70 -1.83 -11.06
C ILE A 191 6.33 -1.14 -11.07
N VAL A 192 5.68 -1.00 -12.22
CA VAL A 192 4.33 -0.44 -12.31
C VAL A 192 3.54 -1.20 -13.37
N LEU A 193 2.33 -1.66 -13.04
CA LEU A 193 1.41 -2.27 -14.00
C LEU A 193 0.30 -1.28 -14.38
N HIS A 194 0.31 -0.86 -15.62
CA HIS A 194 -0.70 0.03 -16.20
C HIS A 194 -1.83 -0.77 -16.82
N THR A 195 -2.99 -0.77 -16.19
CA THR A 195 -4.21 -1.47 -16.67
C THR A 195 -5.35 -0.54 -17.09
N ASN A 196 -5.35 0.71 -16.62
CA ASN A 196 -6.27 1.74 -17.09
C ASN A 196 -5.63 3.16 -17.05
N PRO A 197 -4.49 3.37 -17.74
CA PRO A 197 -3.74 4.62 -17.68
C PRO A 197 -4.45 5.81 -18.34
N GLN A 198 -5.49 5.56 -19.13
CA GLN A 198 -6.21 6.60 -19.87
C GLN A 198 -7.37 7.25 -19.09
N GLU A 199 -7.88 6.59 -18.05
CA GLU A 199 -9.06 7.09 -17.31
C GLU A 199 -8.78 7.30 -15.81
N TRP A 200 -8.23 6.27 -15.14
CA TRP A 200 -8.05 6.26 -13.68
C TRP A 200 -6.59 6.15 -13.23
N GLY A 201 -5.68 5.71 -14.11
CA GLY A 201 -4.26 5.56 -13.84
C GLY A 201 -3.40 6.68 -14.43
N TYR A 202 -2.09 6.59 -14.18
CA TYR A 202 -1.10 7.52 -14.72
C TYR A 202 -0.74 7.15 -16.15
N TYR A 203 -0.63 8.14 -17.03
CA TYR A 203 -0.26 7.89 -18.42
C TYR A 203 1.27 7.85 -18.65
N GLY A 204 2.05 8.44 -17.74
CA GLY A 204 3.51 8.49 -17.84
C GLY A 204 4.21 7.24 -17.28
N SER A 205 5.52 7.16 -17.50
CA SER A 205 6.39 6.26 -16.73
C SER A 205 6.61 6.82 -15.34
N CYS A 206 6.54 5.95 -14.34
CA CYS A 206 6.78 6.32 -12.94
C CYS A 206 7.50 5.22 -12.15
N GLY A 207 7.90 4.14 -12.81
CA GLY A 207 8.78 3.14 -12.24
C GLY A 207 10.07 2.98 -13.04
N HIS A 208 10.97 2.19 -12.47
CA HIS A 208 12.12 1.65 -13.17
C HIS A 208 11.69 0.69 -14.28
N ILE A 209 10.57 -0.03 -14.09
CA ILE A 209 9.99 -0.96 -15.05
C ILE A 209 8.49 -0.74 -15.11
N ASP A 210 7.98 -0.26 -16.24
CA ASP A 210 6.55 -0.07 -16.45
C ASP A 210 6.02 -1.14 -17.44
N PHE A 211 4.95 -1.82 -17.06
CA PHE A 211 4.24 -2.80 -17.89
C PHE A 211 2.89 -2.25 -18.32
N TRP A 212 2.69 -2.15 -19.63
CA TRP A 212 1.45 -1.63 -20.21
C TRP A 212 0.57 -2.76 -20.72
N VAL A 213 -0.40 -3.15 -19.90
CA VAL A 213 -1.25 -4.31 -20.17
C VAL A 213 -2.21 -4.01 -21.31
N ASN A 214 -2.25 -4.93 -22.27
CA ASN A 214 -3.13 -4.88 -23.44
C ASN A 214 -3.07 -3.56 -24.23
N ARG A 215 -1.90 -2.91 -24.32
CA ARG A 215 -1.69 -1.67 -25.09
C ARG A 215 -2.50 -0.47 -24.57
N ASN A 216 -2.59 -0.29 -23.26
CA ASN A 216 -3.17 0.91 -22.62
C ASN A 216 -4.68 1.06 -22.82
N LEU A 217 -5.41 -0.02 -23.08
CA LEU A 217 -6.86 0.07 -23.22
C LEU A 217 -7.50 0.70 -21.96
N ILE A 218 -8.50 1.56 -22.18
CA ILE A 218 -9.35 2.11 -21.11
C ILE A 218 -10.11 0.98 -20.40
N ILE A 219 -10.54 -0.03 -21.16
CA ILE A 219 -11.26 -1.19 -20.64
C ILE A 219 -10.48 -2.45 -21.02
N GLN A 220 -10.06 -3.19 -20.00
CA GLN A 220 -9.34 -4.45 -20.19
C GLN A 220 -10.30 -5.55 -20.70
N PRO A 221 -9.86 -6.44 -21.61
CA PRO A 221 -10.69 -7.55 -22.08
C PRO A 221 -11.24 -8.38 -20.91
N GLY A 222 -12.57 -8.58 -20.88
CA GLY A 222 -13.26 -9.32 -19.81
C GLY A 222 -13.65 -8.50 -18.58
N CYS A 223 -13.44 -7.17 -18.58
CA CYS A 223 -14.03 -6.23 -17.63
C CYS A 223 -15.26 -5.55 -18.25
N GLY A 224 -16.34 -5.39 -17.49
CA GLY A 224 -17.35 -4.38 -17.80
C GLY A 224 -16.79 -2.96 -17.66
N PRO A 225 -17.55 -1.92 -18.03
CA PRO A 225 -17.11 -0.51 -17.95
C PRO A 225 -16.63 -0.06 -16.55
N VAL A 226 -17.00 -0.79 -15.49
CA VAL A 226 -16.72 -0.45 -14.08
C VAL A 226 -15.67 -1.40 -13.45
N GLU A 227 -15.28 -2.49 -14.13
CA GLU A 227 -14.51 -3.60 -13.53
C GLU A 227 -13.01 -3.61 -13.88
N SER A 228 -12.52 -2.61 -14.60
CA SER A 228 -11.13 -2.57 -15.11
C SER A 228 -10.06 -2.55 -14.01
N VAL A 229 -10.40 -2.12 -12.79
CA VAL A 229 -9.47 -2.03 -11.65
C VAL A 229 -9.20 -3.41 -11.02
N LEU A 230 -10.22 -4.26 -10.88
CA LEU A 230 -10.16 -5.52 -10.10
C LEU A 230 -9.28 -6.61 -10.74
N ARG A 231 -9.22 -6.69 -12.09
CA ARG A 231 -8.42 -7.71 -12.79
C ARG A 231 -6.91 -7.46 -12.77
N SER A 232 -6.46 -6.27 -12.35
CA SER A 232 -5.03 -5.96 -12.25
C SER A 232 -4.33 -6.92 -11.28
N VAL A 233 -5.03 -7.35 -10.24
CA VAL A 233 -4.50 -8.18 -9.14
C VAL A 233 -4.32 -9.65 -9.55
N GLU A 234 -5.24 -10.19 -10.37
CA GLU A 234 -5.12 -11.54 -10.91
C GLU A 234 -3.85 -11.67 -11.79
N ASN A 235 -3.58 -10.65 -12.60
CA ASN A 235 -2.39 -10.61 -13.45
C ASN A 235 -1.08 -10.55 -12.65
N LEU A 236 -1.08 -9.95 -11.46
CA LEU A 236 0.10 -9.89 -10.59
C LEU A 236 0.41 -11.21 -9.91
N ALA A 237 -0.62 -11.88 -9.41
CA ALA A 237 -0.47 -13.23 -8.88
C ALA A 237 0.07 -14.20 -9.95
N ASP A 238 -0.21 -13.95 -11.23
CA ASP A 238 0.32 -14.75 -12.34
C ASP A 238 1.71 -14.30 -12.82
N LEU A 239 2.06 -13.02 -12.68
CA LEU A 239 3.41 -12.52 -12.94
C LEU A 239 4.40 -12.99 -11.86
N SER A 240 4.01 -12.97 -10.59
CA SER A 240 4.84 -13.47 -9.48
C SER A 240 5.10 -14.98 -9.58
N LYS A 241 4.16 -15.77 -10.10
CA LYS A 241 4.37 -17.20 -10.43
C LYS A 241 5.41 -17.46 -11.52
N LYS A 242 5.73 -16.47 -12.36
CA LYS A 242 6.71 -16.60 -13.45
C LYS A 242 8.08 -16.02 -13.10
N ALA A 243 8.16 -15.21 -12.05
CA ALA A 243 9.38 -14.56 -11.59
C ALA A 243 10.21 -15.42 -10.62
N TYR A 244 9.67 -16.56 -10.15
CA TYR A 244 10.35 -17.53 -9.28
C TYR A 244 10.30 -18.95 -9.83
#